data_AF-A0A821HKV8-F1
#
_entry.id   AF-A0A821HKV8-F1
#
_cell.length_a   1.000
_cell.length_b   1.000
_cell.length_c   1.000
_cell.angle_alpha   90.00
_cell.angle_beta   90.00
_cell.angle_gamma   90.00
#
_symmetry.space_group_name_H-M   'P 1'
#
loop_
_entity.id
_entity.type
_entity.pdbx_description
1 polymer ?
#
loop_
_entity_poly.entity_id
_entity_poly.type
_entity_poly.pdbx_seq_one_letter_code
_entity_poly.pdbx_strand_id
1 'polypeptide(L)'
;QMFSGAPQGSVLSATLFRLHIHFLPKTLARFCSHLFADDLALIIKGSIETTFTQNIEDLEQQADIAMKLLENFSKNLILPVNIKKTKMMLIHSIVSPSYPKVLFKNETIETVSSFKYLGVEIRTKMGWGSFIKTRLDKIRNIYSALRKMFRVIPLDQYNIRRKLFCAFALPHFLWLFVTWFYFTENQRQDIEH
;
A
#
# COMPACT_ATOMS: atom_id res chain seq x y z
N GLN A 1 -35.83 11.76 -0.99
CA GLN A 1 -34.38 12.01 -1.18
C GLN A 1 -33.64 10.97 -0.36
N MET A 2 -32.94 10.04 -1.00
CA MET A 2 -32.12 9.06 -0.28
C MET A 2 -30.83 9.77 0.15
N PHE A 3 -30.63 9.97 1.45
CA PHE A 3 -29.34 10.42 1.98
C PHE A 3 -28.34 9.28 1.81
N SER A 4 -27.71 9.20 0.64
CA SER A 4 -26.66 8.20 0.38
C SER A 4 -25.36 8.67 1.02
N GLY A 5 -25.07 8.16 2.21
CA GLY A 5 -23.82 8.41 2.91
C GLY A 5 -23.98 8.29 4.42
N ALA A 6 -22.92 7.86 5.08
CA ALA A 6 -22.85 7.83 6.53
C ALA A 6 -22.09 9.08 7.02
N PRO A 7 -22.49 9.70 8.14
CA PRO A 7 -21.83 10.91 8.65
C PRO A 7 -20.36 10.62 8.98
N GLN A 8 -19.45 11.46 8.46
CA GLN A 8 -18.02 11.37 8.77
C GLN A 8 -17.80 11.64 10.27
N GLY A 9 -16.92 10.86 10.90
CA GLY A 9 -16.63 10.98 12.34
C GLY A 9 -17.50 10.12 13.26
N SER A 10 -18.54 9.46 12.74
CA SER A 10 -19.28 8.45 13.51
C SER A 10 -18.58 7.10 13.45
N VAL A 11 -18.39 6.48 14.62
CA VAL A 11 -17.83 5.11 14.75
C VAL A 11 -18.71 4.10 14.00
N LEU A 12 -20.03 4.30 14.02
CA LEU A 12 -20.99 3.41 13.35
C LEU A 12 -20.86 3.48 11.83
N SER A 13 -20.57 4.66 11.27
CA SER A 13 -20.37 4.85 9.83
C SER A 13 -19.26 3.97 9.27
N ALA A 14 -18.12 3.90 9.97
CA ALA A 14 -16.99 3.06 9.55
C ALA A 14 -17.34 1.57 9.59
N THR A 15 -18.05 1.13 10.63
CA THR A 15 -18.52 -0.26 10.76
C THR A 15 -19.51 -0.62 9.67
N LEU A 16 -20.50 0.23 9.42
CA LEU A 16 -21.49 0.03 8.36
C LEU A 16 -20.84 -0.01 6.98
N PHE A 17 -19.86 0.86 6.71
CA PHE A 17 -19.11 0.82 5.47
C PHE A 17 -18.35 -0.51 5.30
N ARG A 18 -17.70 -1.00 6.35
CA ARG A 18 -17.02 -2.31 6.32
C ARG A 18 -18.00 -3.47 6.07
N LEU A 19 -19.20 -3.41 6.63
CA LEU A 19 -20.26 -4.39 6.35
C LEU A 19 -20.75 -4.29 4.91
N HIS A 20 -20.89 -3.08 4.38
CA HIS A 20 -21.33 -2.83 3.00
C HIS A 20 -20.39 -3.46 1.97
N ILE A 21 -19.07 -3.38 2.21
CA ILE A 21 -18.05 -3.95 1.31
C ILE A 21 -17.61 -5.37 1.71
N HIS A 22 -18.23 -5.97 2.72
CA HIS A 22 -17.78 -7.23 3.33
C HIS A 22 -17.63 -8.38 2.31
N PHE A 23 -18.50 -8.44 1.31
CA PHE A 23 -18.49 -9.50 0.30
C PHE A 23 -17.46 -9.27 -0.83
N LEU A 24 -16.83 -8.10 -0.90
CA LEU A 24 -15.90 -7.75 -1.97
C LEU A 24 -14.72 -8.76 -2.09
N PRO A 25 -14.04 -9.15 -1.00
CA PRO A 25 -12.95 -10.13 -1.09
C PRO A 25 -13.43 -11.49 -1.60
N LYS A 26 -14.66 -11.90 -1.26
CA LYS A 26 -15.25 -13.15 -1.73
C LYS A 26 -15.56 -13.10 -3.23
N THR A 27 -16.05 -11.97 -3.74
CA THR A 27 -16.26 -11.74 -5.17
C THR A 27 -14.95 -11.84 -5.96
N LEU A 28 -13.84 -11.45 -5.33
CA LEU A 28 -12.50 -11.45 -5.92
C LEU A 28 -11.64 -12.63 -5.46
N ALA A 29 -12.24 -13.71 -4.93
CA ALA A 29 -11.52 -14.82 -4.29
C ALA A 29 -10.54 -15.57 -5.21
N ARG A 30 -10.69 -15.44 -6.54
CA ARG A 30 -9.72 -15.95 -7.52
C ARG A 30 -8.37 -15.23 -7.44
N PHE A 31 -8.37 -13.99 -6.96
CA PHE A 31 -7.20 -13.13 -6.87
C PHE A 31 -6.82 -12.93 -5.40
N CYS A 32 -5.55 -12.63 -5.16
CA CYS A 32 -5.17 -12.16 -3.83
C CYS A 32 -5.60 -10.70 -3.71
N SER A 33 -6.41 -10.39 -2.71
CA SER A 33 -6.94 -9.04 -2.48
C SER A 33 -6.62 -8.57 -1.07
N HIS A 34 -6.33 -7.28 -0.93
CA HIS A 34 -6.19 -6.62 0.35
C HIS A 34 -7.13 -5.43 0.41
N LEU A 35 -8.04 -5.45 1.39
CA LEU A 35 -9.05 -4.41 1.58
C LEU A 35 -8.78 -3.68 2.89
N PHE A 36 -8.55 -2.37 2.81
CA PHE A 36 -8.27 -1.52 3.95
C PHE A 36 -9.07 -0.21 3.84
N ALA A 37 -10.07 -0.05 4.71
CA ALA A 37 -11.06 1.02 4.57
C ALA A 37 -11.66 1.04 3.15
N ASP A 38 -11.49 2.12 2.39
CA ASP A 38 -11.91 2.27 1.00
C ASP A 38 -10.83 1.86 -0.03
N ASP A 39 -9.59 1.62 0.41
CA ASP A 39 -8.51 1.17 -0.45
C ASP A 39 -8.61 -0.34 -0.72
N LEU A 40 -8.60 -0.71 -2.00
CA LEU A 40 -8.51 -2.09 -2.47
C LEU A 40 -7.23 -2.28 -3.30
N ALA A 41 -6.41 -3.26 -2.91
CA ALA A 41 -5.33 -3.77 -3.74
C ALA A 41 -5.67 -5.16 -4.26
N LEU A 42 -5.41 -5.39 -5.55
CA LEU A 42 -5.54 -6.70 -6.20
C LEU A 42 -4.18 -7.14 -6.73
N ILE A 43 -3.83 -8.39 -6.42
CA ILE A 43 -2.58 -9.03 -6.82
C ILE A 43 -2.95 -10.20 -7.72
N ILE A 44 -2.51 -10.08 -8.97
CA ILE A 44 -2.67 -11.09 -10.03
C ILE A 44 -1.29 -11.67 -10.30
N LYS A 45 -1.20 -13.00 -10.35
CA LYS A 45 0.08 -13.72 -10.50
C LYS A 45 0.11 -14.37 -11.87
N GLY A 46 1.22 -14.18 -12.59
CA GLY A 46 1.51 -14.95 -13.79
C GLY A 46 1.99 -16.36 -13.44
N SER A 47 1.98 -17.24 -14.43
CA SER A 47 2.54 -18.59 -14.33
C SER A 47 4.07 -18.56 -14.34
N ILE A 48 4.70 -19.42 -13.54
CA ILE A 48 6.15 -19.53 -13.48
C ILE A 48 6.70 -20.25 -14.72
N GLU A 49 5.90 -21.14 -15.32
CA GLU A 49 6.33 -22.08 -16.37
C GLU A 49 6.21 -21.52 -17.79
N THR A 50 5.60 -20.35 -17.95
CA THR A 50 5.34 -19.74 -19.27
C THR A 50 6.34 -18.65 -19.60
N THR A 51 6.49 -18.38 -20.90
CA THR A 51 7.30 -17.25 -21.35
C THR A 51 6.76 -15.93 -20.81
N PHE A 52 7.61 -14.90 -20.72
CA PHE A 52 7.18 -13.59 -20.24
C PHE A 52 6.04 -13.00 -21.09
N THR A 53 6.13 -13.13 -22.41
CA THR A 53 5.11 -12.60 -23.34
C THR A 53 3.75 -13.25 -23.09
N GLN A 54 3.70 -14.59 -22.97
CA GLN A 54 2.47 -15.31 -22.64
C GLN A 54 1.94 -14.92 -21.26
N ASN A 55 2.82 -14.70 -20.29
CA ASN A 55 2.43 -14.20 -18.98
C ASN A 55 1.76 -12.83 -19.04
N ILE A 56 2.23 -11.92 -19.90
CA ILE A 56 1.59 -10.60 -20.05
C ILE A 56 0.17 -10.75 -20.62
N GLU A 57 -0.01 -11.61 -21.62
CA GLU A 57 -1.33 -11.89 -22.19
C GLU A 57 -2.29 -12.51 -21.16
N ASP A 58 -1.83 -13.49 -20.39
CA ASP A 58 -2.61 -14.11 -19.31
C ASP A 58 -2.95 -13.10 -18.20
N LEU A 59 -1.98 -12.29 -17.78
CA LEU A 59 -2.20 -11.23 -16.80
C LEU A 59 -3.23 -10.20 -17.28
N GLU A 60 -3.21 -9.83 -18.56
CA GLU A 60 -4.20 -8.95 -19.18
C GLU A 60 -5.61 -9.56 -19.12
N GLN A 61 -5.76 -10.82 -19.54
CA GLN A 61 -7.04 -11.53 -19.47
C GLN A 61 -7.57 -11.66 -18.04
N GLN A 62 -6.68 -11.98 -17.09
CA GLN A 62 -7.03 -12.08 -15.68
C GLN A 62 -7.42 -10.72 -15.08
N ALA A 63 -6.72 -9.66 -15.45
CA ALA A 63 -7.06 -8.30 -15.05
C ALA A 63 -8.43 -7.88 -15.58
N ASP A 64 -8.74 -8.19 -16.85
CA ASP A 64 -10.05 -7.93 -17.43
C ASP A 64 -11.18 -8.64 -16.68
N ILE A 65 -10.98 -9.90 -16.30
CA ILE A 65 -11.94 -10.64 -15.47
C ILE A 65 -12.11 -9.95 -14.11
N ALA A 66 -11.02 -9.55 -13.46
CA ALA A 66 -11.06 -8.85 -12.17
C ALA A 66 -11.81 -7.51 -12.28
N MET A 67 -11.55 -6.73 -13.34
CA MET A 67 -12.20 -5.44 -13.58
C MET A 67 -13.70 -5.61 -13.82
N LYS A 68 -14.13 -6.62 -14.59
CA LYS A 68 -15.55 -6.94 -14.80
C LYS A 68 -16.27 -7.32 -13.51
N LEU A 69 -15.64 -8.14 -12.67
CA LEU A 69 -16.18 -8.51 -11.36
C LEU A 69 -16.32 -7.27 -10.45
N LEU A 70 -15.30 -6.41 -10.43
CA LEU A 70 -15.31 -5.18 -9.66
C LEU A 70 -16.36 -4.18 -10.17
N GLU A 71 -16.54 -4.07 -11.49
CA GLU A 71 -17.56 -3.22 -12.10
C GLU A 71 -18.97 -3.68 -11.72
N ASN A 72 -19.24 -4.98 -11.80
CA ASN A 72 -20.53 -5.54 -11.39
C ASN A 72 -20.81 -5.31 -9.90
N PHE A 73 -19.80 -5.53 -9.05
CA PHE A 73 -19.93 -5.25 -7.61
C PHE A 73 -20.19 -3.76 -7.33
N SER A 74 -19.42 -2.89 -8.00
CA SER A 74 -19.55 -1.42 -7.91
C SER A 74 -20.95 -0.94 -8.28
N LYS A 75 -21.55 -1.51 -9.34
CA LYS A 75 -22.92 -1.21 -9.76
C LYS A 75 -23.94 -1.70 -8.72
N ASN A 76 -23.82 -2.94 -8.27
CA ASN A 76 -24.79 -3.56 -7.36
C ASN A 76 -24.86 -2.87 -5.98
N LEU A 77 -23.74 -2.35 -5.49
CA LEU A 77 -23.64 -1.73 -4.17
C LEU A 77 -23.58 -0.20 -4.21
N ILE A 78 -23.79 0.40 -5.39
CA ILE A 78 -23.76 1.86 -5.60
C ILE A 78 -22.46 2.45 -5.02
N LEU A 79 -21.34 1.77 -5.27
CA LEU A 79 -20.01 2.14 -4.78
C LEU A 79 -19.10 2.43 -5.97
N PRO A 80 -19.09 3.66 -6.50
CA PRO A 80 -18.34 3.98 -7.70
C PRO A 80 -16.82 3.91 -7.45
N VAL A 81 -16.12 3.13 -8.28
CA VAL A 81 -14.65 3.10 -8.29
C VAL A 81 -14.11 4.36 -8.97
N ASN A 82 -13.12 5.00 -8.35
CA ASN A 82 -12.46 6.18 -8.89
C ASN A 82 -11.27 5.80 -9.77
N ILE A 83 -11.50 5.71 -11.09
CA ILE A 83 -10.52 5.31 -12.10
C ILE A 83 -9.24 6.16 -12.03
N LYS A 84 -9.37 7.47 -11.80
CA LYS A 84 -8.20 8.37 -11.71
C LYS A 84 -7.27 8.03 -10.54
N LYS A 85 -7.82 7.48 -9.45
CA LYS A 85 -7.04 7.01 -8.29
C LYS A 85 -6.58 5.56 -8.44
N THR A 86 -7.25 4.76 -9.27
CA THR A 86 -6.85 3.38 -9.58
C THR A 86 -5.58 3.39 -10.42
N LYS A 87 -4.55 2.69 -9.94
CA LYS A 87 -3.27 2.53 -10.62
C LYS A 87 -2.97 1.04 -10.82
N MET A 88 -2.30 0.73 -11.93
CA MET A 88 -1.74 -0.60 -12.19
C MET A 88 -0.23 -0.54 -12.03
N MET A 89 0.36 -1.58 -11.44
CA MET A 89 1.81 -1.75 -11.38
C MET A 89 2.15 -3.17 -11.80
N LEU A 90 3.00 -3.29 -12.82
CA LEU A 90 3.61 -4.56 -13.18
C LEU A 90 4.91 -4.73 -12.39
N ILE A 91 5.08 -5.88 -11.74
CA ILE A 91 6.29 -6.26 -11.01
C ILE A 91 7.04 -7.32 -11.81
N HIS A 92 8.29 -7.02 -12.20
CA HIS A 92 9.07 -7.88 -13.08
C HIS A 92 10.58 -7.62 -12.96
N SER A 93 11.40 -8.63 -13.26
CA SER A 93 12.86 -8.51 -13.32
C SER A 93 13.37 -7.99 -14.67
N ILE A 94 12.60 -8.14 -15.76
CA ILE A 94 13.01 -7.81 -17.14
C ILE A 94 13.34 -6.33 -17.35
N VAL A 95 14.35 -6.01 -18.17
CA VAL A 95 14.78 -4.63 -18.46
C VAL A 95 13.69 -3.86 -19.22
N SER A 96 13.18 -4.43 -20.31
CA SER A 96 12.17 -3.82 -21.18
C SER A 96 10.95 -4.74 -21.30
N PRO A 97 10.01 -4.70 -20.35
CA PRO A 97 8.80 -5.50 -20.40
C PRO A 97 7.81 -4.93 -21.43
N SER A 98 6.99 -5.79 -22.03
CA SER A 98 5.66 -5.37 -22.47
C SER A 98 4.75 -5.20 -21.26
N TYR A 99 3.80 -4.27 -21.33
CA TYR A 99 2.84 -4.01 -20.26
C TYR A 99 1.44 -4.49 -20.68
N PRO A 100 0.68 -5.12 -19.77
CA PRO A 100 -0.70 -5.46 -20.04
C PRO A 100 -1.54 -4.18 -20.14
N LYS A 101 -2.52 -4.16 -21.04
CA LYS A 101 -3.50 -3.08 -21.14
C LYS A 101 -4.72 -3.43 -20.31
N VAL A 102 -4.91 -2.72 -19.20
CA VAL A 102 -6.06 -2.96 -18.33
C VAL A 102 -7.05 -1.81 -18.44
N LEU A 103 -8.30 -2.17 -18.71
CA LEU A 103 -9.41 -1.23 -18.87
C LEU A 103 -10.40 -1.39 -17.73
N PHE A 104 -10.92 -0.27 -17.22
CA PHE A 104 -12.08 -0.26 -16.33
C PHE A 104 -13.15 0.66 -16.93
N LYS A 105 -14.34 0.14 -17.22
CA LYS A 105 -15.41 0.88 -17.92
C LYS A 105 -14.93 1.54 -19.22
N ASN A 106 -14.13 0.82 -20.02
CA ASN A 106 -13.49 1.30 -21.26
C ASN A 106 -12.47 2.45 -21.09
N GLU A 107 -12.11 2.83 -19.86
CA GLU A 107 -11.00 3.75 -19.60
C GLU A 107 -9.74 2.99 -19.21
N THR A 108 -8.61 3.38 -19.79
CA THR A 108 -7.30 2.77 -19.48
C THR A 108 -6.85 3.14 -18.08
N ILE A 109 -6.50 2.14 -17.28
CA ILE A 109 -5.90 2.35 -15.96
C ILE A 109 -4.45 2.80 -16.15
N GLU A 110 -4.04 3.85 -15.42
CA GLU A 110 -2.66 4.34 -15.48
C GLU A 110 -1.67 3.33 -14.91
N THR A 111 -0.66 2.99 -15.70
CA THR A 111 0.48 2.17 -15.28
C THR A 111 1.53 3.04 -14.59
N VAL A 112 1.94 2.66 -13.38
CA VAL A 112 2.96 3.36 -12.59
C VAL A 112 4.11 2.45 -12.21
N SER A 113 5.31 3.02 -12.06
CA SER A 113 6.52 2.30 -11.63
C SER A 113 6.76 2.33 -10.12
N SER A 114 6.11 3.28 -9.42
CA SER A 114 6.06 3.35 -7.97
C SER A 114 4.69 3.81 -7.48
N PHE A 115 4.28 3.32 -6.31
CA PHE A 115 3.01 3.67 -5.69
C PHE A 115 3.11 3.59 -4.18
N LYS A 116 2.56 4.58 -3.47
CA LYS A 116 2.55 4.60 -2.01
C LYS A 116 1.26 3.97 -1.49
N TYR A 117 1.35 2.74 -1.01
CA TYR A 117 0.22 1.99 -0.46
C TYR A 117 0.35 1.87 1.06
N LEU A 118 -0.67 2.31 1.80
CA LEU A 118 -0.71 2.28 3.28
C LEU A 118 0.56 2.81 3.96
N GLY A 119 1.20 3.82 3.35
CA GLY A 119 2.42 4.44 3.86
C GLY A 119 3.74 3.76 3.46
N VAL A 120 3.70 2.69 2.67
CA VAL A 120 4.86 1.99 2.10
C VAL A 120 4.96 2.29 0.61
N GLU A 121 6.13 2.67 0.14
CA GLU A 121 6.39 2.84 -1.30
C GLU A 121 6.72 1.48 -1.91
N ILE A 122 5.88 1.03 -2.84
CA ILE A 122 6.07 -0.19 -3.62
C ILE A 122 6.62 0.22 -4.99
N ARG A 123 7.54 -0.57 -5.54
CA ARG A 123 8.19 -0.30 -6.82
C ARG A 123 8.20 -1.54 -7.69
N THR A 124 8.15 -1.34 -9.01
CA THR A 124 8.26 -2.39 -10.04
C THR A 124 9.41 -3.38 -9.81
N LYS A 125 10.57 -2.90 -9.34
CA LYS A 125 11.77 -3.71 -9.10
C LYS A 125 11.89 -4.27 -7.67
N MET A 126 10.87 -4.09 -6.83
CA MET A 126 10.82 -4.60 -5.45
C MET A 126 12.09 -4.31 -4.63
N GLY A 127 12.63 -3.09 -4.76
CA GLY A 127 13.81 -2.67 -4.01
C GLY A 127 13.46 -1.97 -2.70
N TRP A 128 13.99 -2.48 -1.58
CA TRP A 128 13.80 -1.90 -0.24
C TRP A 128 14.59 -0.62 0.02
N GLY A 129 15.60 -0.30 -0.80
CA GLY A 129 16.50 0.85 -0.55
C GLY A 129 15.76 2.19 -0.45
N SER A 130 14.76 2.42 -1.31
CA SER A 130 13.93 3.65 -1.26
C SER A 130 13.10 3.74 0.03
N PHE A 131 12.52 2.61 0.45
CA PHE A 131 11.78 2.50 1.70
C PHE A 131 12.68 2.75 2.90
N ILE A 132 13.83 2.06 2.98
CA ILE A 132 14.81 2.21 4.06
C ILE A 132 15.27 3.65 4.17
N LYS A 133 15.72 4.25 3.05
CA LYS A 133 16.16 5.65 3.01
C LYS A 133 15.10 6.60 3.55
N THR A 134 13.86 6.48 3.05
CA THR A 134 12.74 7.33 3.48
C THR A 134 12.46 7.20 4.99
N ARG A 135 12.61 6.00 5.56
CA ARG A 135 12.42 5.76 6.99
C ARG A 135 13.58 6.30 7.81
N LEU A 136 14.82 6.09 7.39
CA LEU A 136 16.01 6.63 8.06
C LEU A 136 15.98 8.17 8.07
N ASP A 137 15.60 8.81 6.96
CA ASP A 137 15.49 10.26 6.89
C ASP A 137 14.42 10.81 7.85
N LYS A 138 13.28 10.11 8.00
CA LYS A 138 12.27 10.44 9.02
C LYS A 138 12.81 10.30 10.44
N ILE A 139 13.52 9.20 10.73
CA ILE A 139 14.12 8.97 12.05
C ILE A 139 15.15 10.05 12.37
N ARG A 140 16.00 10.42 11.42
CA ARG A 140 16.99 11.51 11.56
C ARG A 140 16.33 12.85 11.87
N ASN A 141 15.25 13.18 11.17
CA ASN A 141 14.49 14.41 11.41
C ASN A 141 13.85 14.42 12.81
N ILE A 142 13.25 13.30 13.22
CA ILE A 142 12.65 13.13 14.55
C ILE A 142 13.72 13.21 15.64
N TYR A 143 14.86 12.54 15.44
CA TYR A 143 15.99 12.61 16.35
C TYR A 143 16.50 14.04 16.50
N SER A 144 16.64 14.78 15.40
CA SER A 144 17.03 16.20 15.43
C SER A 144 16.03 17.05 16.22
N ALA A 145 14.74 16.84 16.02
CA ALA A 145 13.68 17.53 16.77
C ALA A 145 13.70 17.17 18.26
N LEU A 146 13.74 15.87 18.59
CA LEU A 146 13.84 15.37 19.96
C LEU A 146 15.09 15.88 20.66
N ARG A 147 16.24 15.93 19.98
CA ARG A 147 17.49 16.47 20.53
C ARG A 147 17.34 17.95 20.92
N LYS A 148 16.63 18.75 20.12
CA LYS A 148 16.34 20.15 20.45
C LYS A 148 15.40 20.24 21.65
N MET A 149 14.33 19.46 21.68
CA MET A 149 13.38 19.42 22.82
C MET A 149 14.05 18.97 24.11
N PHE A 150 14.92 17.97 24.04
CA PHE A 150 15.66 17.41 25.17
C PHE A 150 16.78 18.32 25.69
N ARG A 151 17.08 19.43 25.03
CA ARG A 151 17.89 20.51 25.61
C ARG A 151 17.08 21.38 26.58
N VAL A 152 15.77 21.50 26.35
CA VAL A 152 14.86 22.32 27.16
C VAL A 152 14.22 21.50 28.28
N ILE A 153 13.86 20.25 27.99
CA ILE A 153 13.27 19.34 28.97
C ILE A 153 14.39 18.85 29.91
N PRO A 154 14.29 19.04 31.24
CA PRO A 154 15.28 18.55 32.19
C PRO A 154 15.51 17.02 32.13
N LEU A 155 16.67 16.54 32.60
CA LEU A 155 17.05 15.11 32.54
C LEU A 155 16.26 14.25 33.53
N ASP A 156 15.86 14.82 34.67
CA ASP A 156 15.01 14.21 35.71
C ASP A 156 13.57 13.94 35.23
N GLN A 157 13.12 14.65 34.19
CA GLN A 157 11.82 14.40 33.55
C GLN A 157 11.84 13.22 32.56
N TYR A 158 12.36 12.08 33.01
CA TYR A 158 12.47 10.84 32.23
C TYR A 158 11.14 10.39 31.62
N ASN A 159 10.03 10.51 32.37
CA ASN A 159 8.71 10.10 31.89
C ASN A 159 8.27 10.86 30.62
N ILE A 160 8.57 12.16 30.55
CA ILE A 160 8.22 13.00 29.39
C ILE A 160 9.12 12.65 28.21
N ARG A 161 10.44 12.55 28.45
CA ARG A 161 11.42 12.15 27.43
C ARG A 161 11.09 10.79 26.82
N ARG A 162 10.74 9.81 27.65
CA ARG A 162 10.30 8.48 27.23
C ARG A 162 9.01 8.53 26.41
N LYS A 163 7.98 9.26 26.87
CA LYS A 163 6.73 9.42 26.10
C LYS A 163 6.97 10.01 24.73
N LEU A 164 7.81 11.04 24.62
CA LEU A 164 8.16 11.67 23.35
C LEU A 164 8.90 10.69 22.42
N PHE A 165 9.87 9.95 22.95
CA PHE A 165 10.58 8.93 22.16
C PHE A 165 9.62 7.82 21.69
N CYS A 166 8.80 7.28 22.58
CA CYS A 166 7.84 6.22 22.27
C CYS A 166 6.75 6.68 21.29
N ALA A 167 6.34 7.95 21.34
CA ALA A 167 5.31 8.49 20.45
C ALA A 167 5.86 8.78 19.04
N PHE A 168 7.07 9.35 18.94
CA PHE A 168 7.58 9.86 17.67
C PHE A 168 8.62 8.93 17.02
N ALA A 169 9.61 8.45 17.77
CA ALA A 169 10.72 7.69 17.21
C ALA A 169 10.43 6.18 17.11
N LEU A 170 9.89 5.59 18.19
CA LEU A 170 9.66 4.15 18.30
C LEU A 170 8.83 3.55 17.15
N PRO A 171 7.73 4.17 16.66
CA PRO A 171 6.95 3.60 15.57
C PRO A 171 7.77 3.39 14.29
N HIS A 172 8.74 4.27 14.03
CA HIS A 172 9.59 4.15 12.84
C HIS A 172 10.64 3.04 12.99
N PHE A 173 11.18 2.86 14.19
CA PHE A 173 12.07 1.73 14.50
C PHE A 173 11.33 0.39 14.42
N LEU A 174 10.11 0.31 14.96
CA LEU A 174 9.28 -0.90 14.87
C LEU A 174 9.00 -1.29 13.42
N TRP A 175 8.71 -0.30 12.56
CA TRP A 175 8.53 -0.54 11.13
C TRP A 175 9.78 -1.12 10.48
N LEU A 176 10.97 -0.56 10.74
CA LEU A 176 12.23 -1.09 10.21
C LEU A 176 12.49 -2.51 10.71
N PHE A 177 12.24 -2.76 12.00
CA PHE A 177 12.44 -4.06 12.63
C PHE A 177 11.57 -5.16 12.03
N VAL A 178 10.27 -4.89 11.82
CA VAL A 178 9.35 -5.87 11.20
C VAL A 178 9.77 -6.21 9.77
N THR A 179 10.38 -5.26 9.05
CA THR A 179 10.87 -5.48 7.69
C THR A 179 12.32 -5.96 7.60
N TRP A 180 13.03 -6.08 8.73
CA TRP A 180 14.47 -6.35 8.80
C TRP A 180 14.89 -7.61 8.03
N PHE A 181 14.07 -8.66 8.12
CA PHE A 181 14.34 -9.95 7.49
C PHE A 181 14.34 -9.89 5.96
N TYR A 182 13.71 -8.87 5.37
CA TYR A 182 13.67 -8.68 3.91
C TYR A 182 14.83 -7.86 3.35
N PHE A 183 15.67 -7.28 4.21
CA PHE A 183 16.80 -6.46 3.81
C PHE A 183 18.02 -7.30 3.44
N THR A 184 18.80 -6.82 2.47
CA THR A 184 20.09 -7.40 2.13
C THR A 184 21.12 -7.13 3.24
N GLU A 185 22.22 -7.87 3.26
CA GLU A 185 23.26 -7.69 4.28
C GLU A 185 23.82 -6.25 4.29
N ASN A 186 24.14 -5.70 3.11
CA ASN A 186 24.59 -4.32 2.98
C ASN A 186 23.56 -3.31 3.54
N GLN A 187 22.27 -3.55 3.32
CA GLN A 187 21.20 -2.69 3.84
C GLN A 187 21.07 -2.77 5.36
N ARG A 188 21.37 -3.92 5.97
CA ARG A 188 21.40 -4.08 7.43
C ARG A 188 22.57 -3.33 8.04
N GLN A 189 23.75 -3.46 7.44
CA GLN A 189 24.94 -2.71 7.85
C GLN A 189 24.72 -1.19 7.79
N ASP A 190 24.07 -0.69 6.73
CA ASP A 190 23.73 0.74 6.59
C ASP A 190 22.75 1.26 7.67
N ILE A 191 21.99 0.38 8.34
CA ILE A 191 21.05 0.75 9.41
C ILE A 191 21.71 0.64 10.79
N GLU A 192 22.65 -0.30 10.97
CA GLU A 192 23.40 -0.48 12.21
C GLU A 192 24.44 0.63 12.47
N HIS A 193 24.94 1.26 11.41
CA HIS A 193 25.93 2.35 11.44
C HIS A 193 25.32 3.74 11.26
#